data_AF-A0A957NJA0-F1
#
_entry.id   AF-A0A957NJA0-F1
#
_cell.length_a   1.000
_cell.length_b   1.000
_cell.length_c   1.000
_cell.angle_alpha   90.00
_cell.angle_beta   90.00
_cell.angle_gamma   90.00
#
_symmetry.space_group_name_H-M   'P 1'
#
loop_
_entity.id
_entity.type
_entity.pdbx_description
1 polymer ?
#
loop_
_entity_poly.entity_id
_entity_poly.type
_entity_poly.pdbx_seq_one_letter_code
_entity_poly.pdbx_strand_id
1 'polypeptide(L)'
;MIAVCLAFVGLGWLYTPKVAWADDPAPLCRFGVNINTIHPGEVSEISSYNTASLGIGWYINYHADATPSRPNNIDYTPMVRLAEQYDESSNTYSYTYAPKGQALQDVIDANPGADWFIGNEPDRLYYQDSMVPEM
;
A
#
# COMPACT_ATOMS: atom_id res chain seq x y z
N MET A 1 -66.03 8.39 -44.84
CA MET A 1 -66.49 7.72 -43.61
C MET A 1 -65.52 6.60 -43.29
N ILE A 2 -64.85 6.75 -42.14
CA ILE A 2 -64.05 5.81 -41.34
C ILE A 2 -62.86 5.11 -42.03
N ALA A 3 -61.67 5.71 -41.84
CA ALA A 3 -60.40 4.98 -41.86
C ALA A 3 -60.20 4.30 -40.50
N VAL A 4 -59.94 2.99 -40.52
CA VAL A 4 -59.60 2.20 -39.33
C VAL A 4 -58.07 2.20 -39.19
N CYS A 5 -57.54 2.88 -38.18
CA CYS A 5 -56.16 2.71 -37.74
C CYS A 5 -56.08 1.45 -36.87
N LEU A 6 -55.45 0.40 -37.37
CA LEU A 6 -55.01 -0.74 -36.58
C LEU A 6 -53.72 -0.34 -35.84
N ALA A 7 -53.82 -0.19 -34.52
CA ALA A 7 -52.66 -0.01 -33.66
C ALA A 7 -51.99 -1.38 -33.42
N PHE A 8 -50.75 -1.53 -33.90
CA PHE A 8 -49.88 -2.63 -33.49
C PHE A 8 -49.39 -2.36 -32.06
N VAL A 9 -49.78 -3.20 -31.11
CA VAL A 9 -49.19 -3.23 -29.76
C VAL A 9 -47.91 -4.07 -29.86
N GLY A 10 -46.77 -3.42 -30.06
CA GLY A 10 -45.47 -4.06 -29.91
C GLY A 10 -45.14 -4.25 -28.43
N LEU A 11 -45.02 -5.50 -27.97
CA LEU A 11 -44.37 -5.82 -26.70
C LEU A 11 -42.89 -5.42 -26.80
N GLY A 12 -42.57 -4.20 -26.38
CA GLY A 12 -41.20 -3.76 -26.19
C GLY A 12 -40.61 -4.49 -25.00
N TRP A 13 -39.70 -5.44 -25.26
CA TRP A 13 -38.77 -5.92 -24.26
C TRP A 13 -37.91 -4.72 -23.84
N LEU A 14 -38.18 -4.17 -22.66
CA LEU A 14 -37.32 -3.18 -22.02
C LEU A 14 -35.97 -3.86 -21.76
N TYR A 15 -35.02 -3.67 -22.68
CA TYR A 15 -33.61 -3.82 -22.36
C TYR A 15 -33.28 -2.70 -21.37
N THR A 16 -33.39 -2.99 -20.08
CA THR A 16 -32.72 -2.19 -19.06
C THR A 16 -31.23 -2.29 -19.35
N PRO A 17 -30.53 -1.20 -19.73
CA PRO A 17 -29.08 -1.25 -19.72
C PRO A 17 -28.69 -1.66 -18.31
N LYS A 18 -27.87 -2.72 -18.20
CA LYS A 18 -27.13 -2.95 -16.96
C LYS A 18 -26.31 -1.68 -16.76
N VAL A 19 -26.76 -0.83 -15.85
CA VAL A 19 -25.91 0.22 -15.30
C VAL A 19 -24.74 -0.55 -14.71
N ALA A 20 -23.59 -0.52 -15.37
CA ALA A 20 -22.35 -0.96 -14.77
C ALA A 20 -22.24 -0.11 -13.50
N TRP A 21 -22.34 -0.79 -12.35
CA TRP A 21 -22.05 -0.16 -11.07
C TRP A 21 -20.65 0.43 -11.18
N ALA A 22 -20.50 1.65 -10.66
CA ALA A 22 -19.31 2.47 -10.76
C ALA A 22 -18.03 1.62 -10.72
N ASP A 23 -17.13 1.86 -11.67
CA ASP A 23 -15.74 1.47 -11.51
C ASP A 23 -15.32 1.87 -10.09
N ASP A 24 -14.73 0.93 -9.35
CA ASP A 24 -14.24 1.22 -8.00
C ASP A 24 -13.52 2.57 -7.98
N PRO A 25 -13.70 3.40 -6.94
CA PRO A 25 -13.10 4.73 -6.90
C PRO A 25 -11.60 4.63 -7.21
N ALA A 26 -11.14 5.44 -8.18
CA ALA A 26 -9.72 5.46 -8.52
C ALA A 26 -8.89 5.75 -7.25
N PRO A 27 -7.74 5.07 -7.06
CA PRO A 27 -6.85 5.31 -5.93
C PRO A 27 -6.48 6.79 -5.79
N LEU A 28 -6.55 7.34 -4.57
CA LEU A 28 -6.22 8.74 -4.30
C LEU A 28 -4.72 8.88 -4.07
N CYS A 29 -4.01 9.60 -4.94
CA CYS A 29 -2.54 9.73 -4.91
C CYS A 29 -1.94 10.21 -3.57
N ARG A 30 -2.71 10.96 -2.76
CA ARG A 30 -2.24 11.51 -1.48
C ARG A 30 -2.77 10.78 -0.26
N PHE A 31 -3.56 9.73 -0.44
CA PHE A 31 -4.13 8.99 0.68
C PHE A 31 -3.43 7.64 0.82
N GLY A 32 -2.50 7.58 1.78
CA GLY A 32 -1.79 6.37 2.13
C GLY A 32 -2.17 5.86 3.52
N VAL A 33 -1.97 4.57 3.74
CA VAL A 33 -2.19 3.91 5.04
C VAL A 33 -0.96 3.12 5.47
N ASN A 34 -0.78 2.95 6.79
CA ASN A 34 0.14 1.96 7.30
C ASN A 34 -0.62 0.69 7.69
N ILE A 35 0.04 -0.45 7.56
CA ILE A 35 -0.43 -1.71 8.08
C ILE A 35 0.62 -2.24 9.05
N ASN A 36 0.16 -2.56 10.26
CA ASN A 36 1.01 -3.15 11.27
C ASN A 36 0.22 -4.26 11.96
N THR A 37 0.89 -5.37 12.23
CA THR A 37 0.35 -6.42 13.09
C THR A 37 0.50 -5.97 14.54
N ILE A 38 -0.55 -5.38 15.09
CA ILE A 38 -0.55 -4.91 16.50
C ILE A 38 -0.91 -6.05 17.45
N HIS A 39 -1.60 -7.10 16.98
CA HIS A 39 -2.11 -8.18 17.82
C HIS A 39 -1.49 -9.55 17.48
N PRO A 40 -0.98 -10.29 18.48
CA PRO A 40 -0.50 -11.65 18.27
C PRO A 40 -1.60 -12.55 17.68
N GLY A 41 -1.34 -13.13 16.51
CA GLY A 41 -2.27 -14.04 15.82
C GLY A 41 -3.06 -13.41 14.68
N GLU A 42 -2.94 -12.10 14.45
CA GLU A 42 -3.50 -11.44 13.27
C GLU A 42 -2.45 -11.37 12.16
N VAL A 43 -2.84 -11.77 10.95
CA VAL A 43 -2.07 -11.47 9.74
C VAL A 43 -2.64 -10.18 9.18
N SER A 44 -2.00 -9.06 9.48
CA SER A 44 -2.39 -7.76 8.90
C SER A 44 -1.80 -7.66 7.49
N GLU A 45 -2.51 -8.19 6.50
CA GLU A 45 -2.22 -7.99 5.08
C GLU A 45 -3.14 -6.92 4.49
N ILE A 46 -2.63 -6.12 3.55
CA ILE A 46 -3.43 -5.12 2.84
C ILE A 46 -4.62 -5.72 2.07
N SER A 47 -4.49 -6.99 1.64
CA SER A 47 -5.53 -7.78 0.98
C SER A 47 -6.76 -8.06 1.86
N SER A 48 -6.61 -7.95 3.19
CA SER A 48 -7.71 -8.18 4.15
C SER A 48 -8.69 -7.00 4.24
N TYR A 49 -8.35 -5.86 3.63
CA TYR A 49 -9.16 -4.65 3.66
C TYR A 49 -9.79 -4.35 2.30
N ASN A 50 -10.98 -3.73 2.29
CA ASN A 50 -11.60 -3.24 1.06
C ASN A 50 -10.93 -1.91 0.62
N THR A 51 -9.75 -2.02 0.02
CA THR A 51 -8.93 -0.86 -0.38
C THR A 51 -9.58 0.01 -1.44
N ALA A 52 -10.37 -0.59 -2.35
CA ALA A 52 -11.13 0.10 -3.39
C ALA A 52 -12.15 1.08 -2.79
N SER A 53 -12.99 0.59 -1.85
CA SER A 53 -14.02 1.43 -1.23
C SER A 53 -13.46 2.62 -0.45
N LEU A 54 -12.22 2.50 0.04
CA LEU A 54 -11.52 3.54 0.79
C LEU A 54 -10.73 4.49 -0.12
N GLY A 55 -10.57 4.17 -1.41
CA GLY A 55 -9.75 4.96 -2.34
C GLY A 55 -8.28 5.04 -1.92
N ILE A 56 -7.74 4.01 -1.26
CA ILE A 56 -6.35 3.99 -0.80
C ILE A 56 -5.42 4.03 -2.03
N GLY A 57 -4.48 4.98 -2.04
CA GLY A 57 -3.49 5.16 -3.11
C GLY A 57 -2.26 4.29 -2.94
N TRP A 58 -1.72 4.26 -1.72
CA TRP A 58 -0.48 3.59 -1.40
C TRP A 58 -0.48 3.08 0.04
N TYR A 59 0.42 2.16 0.36
CA TYR A 59 0.58 1.70 1.73
C TYR A 59 2.03 1.38 2.10
N ILE A 60 2.28 1.41 3.41
CA ILE A 60 3.51 0.90 4.02
C ILE A 60 3.17 -0.25 4.98
N ASN A 61 4.13 -1.15 5.18
CA ASN A 61 4.04 -2.19 6.23
C ASN A 61 5.31 -2.26 7.10
N TYR A 62 6.15 -1.22 7.06
CA TYR A 62 7.42 -1.14 7.80
C TYR A 62 8.48 -2.18 7.38
N HIS A 63 8.27 -2.87 6.27
CA HIS A 63 9.20 -3.83 5.67
C HIS A 63 9.60 -3.39 4.26
N ALA A 64 10.52 -4.15 3.66
CA ALA A 64 10.88 -4.05 2.24
C ALA A 64 10.69 -5.42 1.60
N ASP A 65 9.48 -5.68 1.12
CA ASP A 65 9.09 -6.97 0.55
C ASP A 65 9.35 -7.00 -0.97
N ALA A 66 9.97 -8.07 -1.46
CA ALA A 66 10.21 -8.25 -2.90
C ALA A 66 8.90 -8.52 -3.67
N THR A 67 7.92 -9.17 -3.04
CA THR A 67 6.64 -9.54 -3.66
C THR A 67 5.45 -9.07 -2.81
N PRO A 68 5.23 -7.75 -2.69
CA PRO A 68 4.17 -7.20 -1.85
C PRO A 68 2.81 -7.34 -2.56
N SER A 69 1.73 -7.43 -1.77
CA SER A 69 0.36 -7.47 -2.29
C SER A 69 -0.06 -6.08 -2.80
N ARG A 70 -0.77 -6.02 -3.93
CA ARG A 70 -1.22 -4.75 -4.56
C ARG A 70 -2.69 -4.84 -4.97
N PRO A 71 -3.63 -5.08 -4.03
CA PRO A 71 -5.05 -5.16 -4.35
C PRO A 71 -5.52 -3.83 -4.94
N ASN A 72 -6.30 -3.88 -6.01
CA ASN A 72 -6.85 -2.69 -6.68
C ASN A 72 -5.78 -1.71 -7.18
N ASN A 73 -4.60 -2.22 -7.56
CA ASN A 73 -3.48 -1.44 -8.11
C ASN A 73 -2.97 -0.33 -7.18
N ILE A 74 -3.09 -0.52 -5.86
CA ILE A 74 -2.44 0.38 -4.90
C ILE A 74 -0.92 0.22 -4.95
N ASP A 75 -0.21 1.31 -4.71
CA ASP A 75 1.24 1.30 -4.65
C ASP A 75 1.75 0.77 -3.31
N TYR A 76 2.88 0.07 -3.35
CA TYR A 76 3.62 -0.35 -2.15
C TYR A 76 4.84 0.54 -2.01
N THR A 77 5.01 1.10 -0.82
CA THR A 77 6.14 1.98 -0.49
C THR A 77 7.05 1.26 0.51
N PRO A 78 8.05 0.48 0.04
CA PRO A 78 8.96 -0.25 0.92
C PRO A 78 9.77 0.67 1.85
N MET A 79 10.16 0.13 3.00
CA MET A 79 10.93 0.83 4.01
C MET A 79 12.22 0.10 4.34
N VAL A 80 13.35 0.80 4.24
CA VAL A 80 14.62 0.34 4.81
C VAL A 80 14.66 0.77 6.27
N ARG A 81 14.69 -0.20 7.19
CA ARG A 81 14.82 0.09 8.63
C ARG A 81 16.26 0.36 8.99
N LEU A 82 16.46 1.31 9.89
CA LEU A 82 17.76 1.70 10.42
C LEU A 82 17.89 1.22 11.87
N ALA A 83 19.12 1.02 12.32
CA ALA A 83 19.41 0.80 13.73
C ALA A 83 20.82 1.29 14.05
N GLU A 84 20.95 1.98 15.18
CA GLU A 84 22.24 2.31 15.76
C GLU A 84 22.64 1.31 16.84
N GLN A 85 23.95 1.16 17.04
CA GLN A 85 24.53 0.44 18.17
C GLN A 85 25.65 1.28 18.75
N TYR A 86 25.51 1.62 20.03
CA TYR A 86 26.54 2.30 20.80
C TYR A 86 27.52 1.29 21.40
N ASP A 87 28.81 1.45 21.12
CA ASP A 87 29.89 0.69 21.73
C ASP A 87 30.54 1.52 22.86
N GLU A 88 30.22 1.15 24.09
CA GLU A 88 30.76 1.78 25.31
C GLU A 88 32.30 1.70 25.39
N SER A 89 32.91 0.63 24.86
CA SER A 89 34.36 0.38 25.00
C SER A 89 35.20 1.32 24.14
N SER A 90 34.66 1.71 22.99
CA SER A 90 35.29 2.64 22.06
C SER A 90 34.68 4.03 22.12
N ASN A 91 33.57 4.23 22.84
CA ASN A 91 32.77 5.45 22.86
C ASN A 91 32.40 5.89 21.43
N THR A 92 31.92 4.94 20.63
CA THR A 92 31.52 5.18 19.22
C THR A 92 30.13 4.62 18.92
N TYR A 93 29.46 5.22 17.94
CA TYR A 93 28.24 4.70 17.35
C TYR A 93 28.58 3.93 16.08
N SER A 94 27.87 2.83 15.85
CA SER A 94 27.85 2.11 14.58
C SER A 94 26.42 2.01 14.07
N TYR A 95 26.25 1.94 12.76
CA TYR A 95 24.94 1.97 12.12
C TYR A 95 24.72 0.75 11.23
N THR A 96 23.50 0.24 11.26
CA THR A 96 23.08 -0.89 10.45
C THR A 96 21.74 -0.57 9.78
N TYR A 97 21.43 -1.33 8.74
CA TYR A 97 20.17 -1.22 8.02
C TYR A 97 19.70 -2.60 7.59
N ALA A 98 18.38 -2.73 7.36
CA ALA A 98 17.77 -3.96 6.88
C ALA A 98 16.63 -3.67 5.89
N PRO A 99 16.49 -4.46 4.80
CA PRO A 99 17.42 -5.50 4.35
C PRO A 99 18.77 -4.93 3.88
N LYS A 100 19.82 -5.77 3.80
CA LYS A 100 21.19 -5.35 3.44
C LYS A 100 21.80 -6.21 2.33
N GLY A 101 22.79 -5.66 1.64
CA GLY A 101 23.55 -6.38 0.60
C GLY A 101 22.65 -6.89 -0.51
N GLN A 102 22.86 -8.15 -0.94
CA GLN A 102 22.10 -8.75 -2.04
C GLN A 102 20.58 -8.77 -1.78
N ALA A 103 20.15 -9.00 -0.54
CA ALA A 103 18.71 -8.99 -0.22
C ALA A 103 18.06 -7.63 -0.47
N LEU A 104 18.79 -6.51 -0.27
CA LEU A 104 18.28 -5.19 -0.63
C LEU A 104 18.20 -5.02 -2.15
N GLN A 105 19.22 -5.49 -2.88
CA GLN A 105 19.23 -5.42 -4.35
C GLN A 105 18.07 -6.23 -4.94
N ASP A 106 17.82 -7.43 -4.43
CA ASP A 106 16.73 -8.28 -4.89
C ASP A 106 15.35 -7.60 -4.70
N VAL A 107 15.15 -6.87 -3.60
CA VAL A 107 13.90 -6.13 -3.35
C VAL A 107 13.80 -4.90 -4.26
N ILE A 108 14.90 -4.19 -4.50
CA ILE A 108 14.93 -3.04 -5.43
C ILE A 108 14.58 -3.50 -6.85
N ASP A 109 15.21 -4.57 -7.33
CA ASP A 109 14.97 -5.12 -8.66
C ASP A 109 13.53 -5.62 -8.82
N ALA A 110 12.93 -6.16 -7.75
CA ALA A 110 11.56 -6.63 -7.76
C ALA A 110 10.49 -5.52 -7.68
N ASN A 111 10.88 -4.29 -7.30
CA ASN A 111 9.96 -3.16 -7.12
C ASN A 111 10.39 -1.92 -7.92
N PRO A 112 10.50 -2.01 -9.26
CA PRO A 112 10.93 -0.89 -10.08
C PRO A 112 9.93 0.26 -10.02
N GLY A 113 10.42 1.48 -9.80
CA GLY A 113 9.60 2.71 -9.76
C GLY A 113 8.84 2.95 -8.46
N ALA A 114 9.02 2.11 -7.43
CA ALA A 114 8.44 2.35 -6.12
C ALA A 114 9.10 3.56 -5.44
N ASP A 115 8.31 4.32 -4.67
CA ASP A 115 8.82 5.25 -3.67
C ASP A 115 9.33 4.48 -2.44
N TRP A 116 10.30 5.03 -1.72
CA TRP A 116 10.93 4.36 -0.57
C TRP A 116 10.98 5.26 0.66
N PHE A 117 10.68 4.66 1.82
CA PHE A 117 11.00 5.24 3.12
C PHE A 117 12.36 4.74 3.60
N ILE A 118 13.15 5.65 4.16
CA ILE A 118 14.42 5.32 4.81
C ILE A 118 14.29 5.69 6.28
N GLY A 119 14.23 4.67 7.12
CA GLY A 119 14.01 4.77 8.55
C GLY A 119 12.54 4.94 8.94
N ASN A 120 12.23 4.55 10.17
CA ASN A 120 10.98 4.87 10.85
C ASN A 120 11.28 5.66 12.12
N GLU A 121 10.84 6.92 12.16
CA GLU A 121 11.04 7.84 13.30
C GLU A 121 12.45 7.72 13.91
N PRO A 122 13.50 8.06 13.14
CA PRO A 122 14.88 7.95 13.63
C PRO A 122 15.10 8.75 14.92
N ASP A 123 14.38 9.84 15.13
CA ASP A 123 14.46 10.66 16.35
C ASP A 123 13.77 10.04 17.58
N ARG A 124 13.01 8.95 17.43
CA ARG A 124 12.26 8.32 18.52
C ARG A 124 13.09 7.26 19.27
N LEU A 125 13.71 7.69 20.36
CA LEU A 125 14.51 6.83 21.24
C LEU A 125 13.71 5.62 21.80
N TYR A 126 14.31 4.43 21.72
CA TYR A 126 13.89 3.13 22.30
C TYR A 126 12.67 2.44 21.71
N TYR A 127 11.89 3.10 20.85
CA TYR A 127 10.63 2.54 20.32
C TYR A 127 10.62 2.36 18.81
N GLN A 128 11.50 3.06 18.10
CA GLN A 128 11.65 2.96 16.66
C GLN A 128 13.14 2.93 16.30
N ASP A 129 13.52 3.44 15.13
CA ASP A 129 14.86 3.23 14.60
C ASP A 129 15.97 3.91 15.41
N SER A 130 15.62 4.86 16.30
CA SER A 130 16.51 5.42 17.34
C SER A 130 17.90 5.71 16.80
N MET A 131 18.05 6.80 16.06
CA MET A 131 19.27 7.23 15.41
C MET A 131 19.68 8.60 15.95
N VAL A 132 20.92 8.73 16.38
CA VAL A 132 21.54 10.02 16.65
C VAL A 132 22.10 10.64 15.36
N PRO A 133 21.99 11.97 15.17
CA PRO A 133 22.76 12.63 14.13
C PRO A 133 24.26 12.44 14.37
N GLU A 134 25.02 12.08 13.34
CA GLU A 134 26.48 12.19 13.39
C GLU A 134 26.85 13.68 13.55
N MET A 135 27.66 14.00 14.57
CA MET A 135 28.25 15.33 14.78
C MET A 135 29.69 15.39 14.26
#